data_AF-A0A3M1A175-F1
#
_entry.id   AF-A0A3M1A175-F1
#
_cell.length_a   1.000
_cell.length_b   1.000
_cell.length_c   1.000
_cell.angle_alpha   90.00
_cell.angle_beta   90.00
_cell.angle_gamma   90.00
#
_symmetry.space_group_name_H-M   'P 1'
#
loop_
_entity.id
_entity.type
_entity.pdbx_description
1 polymer ?
#
loop_
_entity_poly.entity_id
_entity_poly.type
_entity_poly.pdbx_seq_one_letter_code
_entity_poly.pdbx_strand_id
1 'polypeptide(L)' 'MQIALAEARAAAERGEVPVGAVILDTKGALLARAGNRVLELGDPTAHAELLAIRAAAAALGSERLLDTSLYVTLEP' A
#
# COMPACT_ATOMS: atom_id res chain seq x y z
N MET A 1 3.51 -1.03 11.08
CA MET A 1 3.52 0.44 10.91
C MET A 1 4.84 1.01 10.36
N GLN A 2 6.03 0.61 10.85
CA GLN A 2 7.32 1.15 10.35
C GLN A 2 7.50 1.10 8.82
N ILE A 3 7.11 -0.02 8.18
CA ILE A 3 7.19 -0.17 6.72
C ILE A 3 6.24 0.79 6.00
N ALA A 4 5.02 0.99 6.50
CA ALA A 4 4.07 1.94 5.91
C ALA A 4 4.59 3.39 6.00
N LEU A 5 5.20 3.76 7.12
CA LEU A 5 5.84 5.07 7.26
C LEU A 5 7.04 5.25 6.32
N ALA A 6 7.78 4.19 6.00
CA ALA A 6 8.85 4.24 5.01
C ALA A 6 8.29 4.48 3.59
N GLU A 7 7.19 3.82 3.23
CA GLU A 7 6.51 4.06 1.94
C GLU A 7 5.92 5.48 1.85
N ALA A 8 5.37 6.00 2.95
CA ALA A 8 4.87 7.37 3.03
C ALA A 8 5.99 8.41 2.80
N ARG A 9 7.18 8.18 3.38
CA ARG A 9 8.36 9.03 3.15
C ARG A 9 8.81 8.95 1.69
N ALA A 10 8.87 7.75 1.13
CA ALA A 10 9.23 7.56 -0.28
C ALA A 10 8.22 8.25 -1.21
N ALA A 11 6.92 8.24 -0.89
CA ALA A 11 5.91 8.99 -1.63
C ALA A 11 6.17 10.50 -1.57
N ALA A 12 6.48 11.04 -0.38
CA ALA A 12 6.85 12.44 -0.21
C ALA A 12 8.06 12.83 -1.06
N GLU A 13 9.09 11.97 -1.12
CA GLU A 13 10.29 12.18 -1.94
C GLU A 13 9.99 12.21 -3.45
N ARG A 14 8.90 11.55 -3.89
CA ARG A 14 8.40 11.61 -5.28
C ARG A 14 7.48 12.81 -5.53
N GLY A 15 7.21 13.65 -4.53
CA GLY A 15 6.30 14.79 -4.64
C GLY A 15 4.82 14.43 -4.46
N GLU A 16 4.52 13.24 -3.94
CA GLU A 16 3.16 12.76 -3.69
C GLU A 16 2.68 13.15 -2.29
N VAL A 17 1.37 13.03 -2.04
CA VAL A 17 0.83 13.06 -0.68
C VAL A 17 1.47 11.91 0.13
N PRO A 18 2.05 12.16 1.33
CA PRO A 18 2.84 11.18 2.06
C PRO A 18 1.95 10.15 2.78
N VAL A 19 1.35 9.24 2.01
CA VAL A 19 0.57 8.11 2.50
C VAL A 19 1.27 6.82 2.10
N GLY A 20 1.37 5.89 3.04
CA GLY A 20 1.89 4.56 2.83
C GLY A 20 0.96 3.50 3.41
N ALA A 21 0.91 2.35 2.74
CA ALA A 21 0.07 1.22 3.09
C ALA A 21 0.87 -0.08 3.00
N VAL A 22 0.56 -1.03 3.88
CA VAL A 22 1.11 -2.39 3.87
C VAL A 22 0.03 -3.42 4.14
N ILE A 23 0.14 -4.57 3.50
CA ILE A 23 -0.72 -5.74 3.73
C ILE A 23 0.14 -6.87 4.28
N LEU A 24 -0.27 -7.39 5.44
CA LEU A 24 0.36 -8.52 6.10
C LEU A 24 -0.59 -9.72 6.11
N ASP A 25 -0.04 -10.94 6.11
CA ASP A 25 -0.83 -12.14 6.45
C ASP A 25 -1.04 -12.28 7.97
N THR A 26 -1.81 -13.28 8.39
CA THR A 26 -2.05 -13.61 9.82
C THR A 26 -0.79 -13.96 10.62
N LYS A 27 0.31 -14.32 9.96
CA LYS A 27 1.61 -14.61 10.60
C LYS A 27 2.52 -13.37 10.64
N GLY A 28 2.04 -12.23 10.14
CA GLY A 28 2.80 -10.98 10.05
C GLY A 28 3.77 -10.92 8.86
N ALA A 29 3.70 -11.86 7.91
CA ALA A 29 4.50 -11.81 6.69
C ALA A 29 3.99 -10.71 5.76
N LEU A 30 4.92 -9.93 5.20
CA LEU A 30 4.60 -8.85 4.27
C LEU A 30 4.18 -9.41 2.91
N LEU A 31 2.93 -9.15 2.51
CA LEU A 31 2.40 -9.50 1.19
C LEU A 31 2.59 -8.36 0.19
N ALA A 32 2.33 -7.12 0.62
CA ALA A 32 2.48 -5.94 -0.23
C ALA A 32 2.78 -4.69 0.59
N ARG A 33 3.42 -3.71 -0.07
CA ARG A 33 3.63 -2.36 0.42
C ARG A 33 3.54 -1.37 -0.74
N ALA A 34 3.01 -0.19 -0.48
CA ALA A 34 2.98 0.89 -1.45
C ALA A 34 2.86 2.25 -0.75
N GLY A 35 3.38 3.29 -1.40
CA GLY A 35 3.00 4.68 -1.12
C GLY A 35 2.20 5.26 -2.28
N ASN A 36 1.55 6.42 -2.08
CA ASN A 36 0.83 7.12 -3.14
C ASN A 36 1.69 7.33 -4.40
N ARG A 37 1.05 7.24 -5.57
CA ARG A 37 1.65 7.47 -6.90
C ARG A 37 0.66 8.12 -7.87
N VAL A 38 -0.23 8.98 -7.37
CA VAL A 38 -1.31 9.61 -8.15
C VAL A 38 -0.73 10.49 -9.25
N LEU A 39 0.24 11.35 -8.91
CA LEU A 39 0.90 12.24 -9.85
C LEU A 39 1.89 11.48 -10.75
N GLU A 40 2.67 10.56 -10.18
CA GLU A 40 3.67 9.73 -10.87
C GLU A 40 3.04 8.90 -12.00
N LEU A 41 1.86 8.32 -11.75
CA LEU A 41 1.17 7.46 -12.72
C LEU A 41 0.07 8.18 -13.51
N GLY A 42 -0.24 9.44 -13.18
CA GLY A 42 -1.37 10.17 -13.76
C GLY A 42 -2.72 9.45 -13.52
N ASP A 43 -2.81 8.69 -12.42
CA ASP A 43 -3.95 7.84 -12.08
C ASP A 43 -4.57 8.31 -10.76
N PRO A 44 -5.79 8.88 -10.77
CA PRO A 44 -6.45 9.36 -9.56
C PRO A 44 -6.77 8.24 -8.55
N THR A 45 -6.66 6.96 -8.95
CA THR A 45 -6.89 5.80 -8.10
C THR A 45 -5.59 5.21 -7.53
N ALA A 46 -4.42 5.73 -7.89
CA ALA A 46 -3.10 5.24 -7.44
C ALA A 46 -2.75 5.68 -5.99
N HIS A 47 -3.73 5.57 -5.10
CA HIS A 47 -3.59 5.70 -3.66
C HIS A 47 -2.84 4.47 -3.10
N ALA A 48 -2.12 4.66 -1.99
CA ALA A 48 -1.31 3.64 -1.35
C ALA A 48 -2.10 2.35 -1.06
N GLU A 49 -3.34 2.49 -0.58
CA GLU A 49 -4.24 1.39 -0.24
C GLU A 49 -4.59 0.56 -1.47
N LEU A 50 -5.02 1.22 -2.56
CA LEU A 50 -5.38 0.57 -3.82
C LEU A 50 -4.18 -0.12 -4.47
N LEU A 51 -3.01 0.52 -4.45
CA LEU A 51 -1.78 -0.07 -4.96
C LEU A 51 -1.36 -1.30 -4.13
N ALA A 52 -1.46 -1.22 -2.79
CA ALA A 52 -1.15 -2.35 -1.91
C ALA A 52 -2.14 -3.51 -2.11
N ILE A 53 -3.44 -3.24 -2.24
CA ILE A 53 -4.48 -4.25 -2.51
C ILE A 53 -4.20 -4.96 -3.84
N ARG A 54 -3.94 -4.21 -4.92
CA ARG A 54 -3.62 -4.78 -6.24
C ARG A 54 -2.38 -5.66 -6.19
N ALA A 55 -1.33 -5.20 -5.50
CA ALA A 55 -0.10 -5.96 -5.35
C ALA A 55 -0.28 -7.24 -4.51
N ALA A 56 -1.03 -7.17 -3.41
CA ALA A 56 -1.33 -8.33 -2.58
C ALA A 56 -2.19 -9.36 -3.32
N ALA A 57 -3.18 -8.90 -4.08
CA ALA A 57 -4.03 -9.77 -4.89
C ALA A 57 -3.23 -10.51 -5.95
N ALA A 58 -2.29 -9.82 -6.61
CA ALA A 58 -1.35 -10.43 -7.54
C ALA A 58 -0.42 -11.45 -6.86
N ALA A 59 0.11 -11.13 -5.67
CA ALA A 59 0.97 -12.03 -4.90
C ALA A 59 0.25 -13.31 -4.43
N LEU A 60 -1.03 -13.21 -4.08
CA LEU A 60 -1.86 -14.33 -3.64
C LEU A 60 -2.51 -15.09 -4.80
N GLY A 61 -2.51 -14.53 -6.02
CA GLY A 61 -3.26 -15.07 -7.15
C GLY A 61 -4.78 -15.07 -6.92
N SER A 62 -5.29 -14.15 -6.10
CA SER A 62 -6.71 -14.04 -5.76
C SER A 62 -7.12 -12.60 -5.50
N GLU A 63 -8.31 -12.25 -5.94
CA GLU A 63 -9.02 -11.01 -5.62
C GLU A 63 -9.50 -10.96 -4.15
N ARG A 64 -9.54 -12.11 -3.47
CA ARG A 64 -9.97 -12.22 -2.08
C ARG A 64 -8.76 -12.22 -1.15
N LEU A 65 -8.55 -11.10 -0.46
CA LEU A 65 -7.49 -10.93 0.53
C LEU A 65 -7.91 -11.46 1.92
N LEU A 66 -8.40 -12.69 1.97
CA LEU A 66 -8.79 -13.34 3.24
C LEU A 66 -7.57 -13.47 4.15
N ASP A 67 -7.80 -13.39 5.46
CA ASP A 67 -6.77 -13.58 6.48
C ASP A 67 -5.57 -12.62 6.31
N THR A 68 -5.85 -11.39 5.87
CA THR A 68 -4.88 -10.31 5.77
C THR A 68 -5.26 -9.10 6.61
N SER A 69 -4.29 -8.26 6.92
CA SER A 69 -4.48 -6.98 7.59
C SER A 69 -3.84 -5.86 6.77
N LEU A 70 -4.64 -4.83 6.45
CA LEU A 70 -4.18 -3.59 5.82
C LEU A 70 -3.87 -2.57 6.91
N TYR A 71 -2.65 -2.02 6.87
CA TYR A 71 -2.26 -0.88 7.71
C TYR A 71 -1.95 0.30 6.81
N VAL A 72 -2.52 1.45 7.15
CA VAL A 72 -2.35 2.71 6.41
C VAL A 72 -1.93 3.82 7.38
N THR A 73 -1.10 4.75 6.91
CA THR A 73 -0.58 5.86 7.74
C THR A 73 -1.56 7.01 7.93
N LEU A 74 -2.62 7.07 7.12
CA LEU A 74 -3.69 8.07 7.13
C LEU A 74 -5.03 7.35 7.02
N GLU A 75 -6.08 7.87 7.66
CA GLU A 75 -7.43 7.32 7.50
C GLU A 75 -7.86 7.41 6.02
N PRO A 76 -8.38 6.31 5.42
CA PRO A 76 -8.81 6.28 4.02
C PRO A 76 -9.97 7.23 3.67
#